data_AF-A0A2H0EUX7-F1
#
_entry.id   AF-A0A2H0EUX7-F1
#
_cell.length_a   1.000
_cell.length_b   1.000
_cell.length_c   1.000
_cell.angle_alpha   90.00
_cell.angle_beta   90.00
_cell.angle_gamma   90.00
#
_symmetry.space_group_name_H-M   'P 1'
#
loop_
_entity.id
_entity.type
_entity.pdbx_description
1 polymer ?
#
loop_
_entity_poly.entity_id
_entity_poly.type
_entity_poly.pdbx_seq_one_letter_code
_entity_poly.pdbx_strand_id
1 'polypeptide(L)' 'MYATIQLSPYVHIQGEVTRRLANGAVAIRLGEREYVGAPLSPLNTALTAVS' A
#
# COMPACT_ATOMS: atom_id res chain seq x y z
N MET A 1 8.03 9.08 -0.70
CA MET A 1 6.60 8.80 -1.02
C MET A 1 6.08 7.78 -0.03
N TYR A 2 4.83 7.89 0.45
CA TYR A 2 4.26 6.92 1.40
C TYR A 2 3.21 6.03 0.73
N ALA A 3 3.05 4.80 1.24
CA ALA A 3 1.98 3.89 0.85
C ALA A 3 1.48 3.11 2.06
N THR A 4 0.20 2.73 2.01
CA THR A 4 -0.38 1.77 2.95
C THR A 4 -0.44 0.42 2.26
N ILE A 5 0.10 -0.62 2.91
CA ILE A 5 0.04 -2.00 2.42
C ILE A 5 -0.81 -2.85 3.35
N GLN A 6 -1.44 -3.88 2.79
CA GLN A 6 -2.15 -4.91 3.53
C GLN A 6 -1.21 -6.10 3.80
N LEU A 7 -0.98 -6.43 5.08
CA LEU A 7 -0.20 -7.60 5.51
C LEU A 7 -1.08 -8.82 5.78
N SER A 8 -2.31 -8.59 6.24
CA SER A 8 -3.32 -9.62 6.50
C SER A 8 -4.72 -9.02 6.29
N PRO A 9 -5.81 -9.81 6.31
CA PRO A 9 -7.18 -9.30 6.16
C PRO A 9 -7.56 -8.15 7.12
N TYR A 10 -6.88 -8.03 8.26
CA TYR A 10 -7.20 -7.04 9.30
C TYR A 10 -6.04 -6.13 9.66
N VAL A 11 -4.86 -6.33 9.07
CA VAL A 11 -3.65 -5.56 9.41
C VAL A 11 -3.19 -4.77 8.19
N HIS A 12 -3.28 -3.45 8.33
CA HIS A 12 -2.78 -2.47 7.38
C HIS A 12 -1.67 -1.66 8.04
N ILE A 13 -0.59 -1.42 7.30
CA ILE A 13 0.53 -0.62 7.77
C ILE A 13 0.91 0.42 6.73
N GLN A 14 1.27 1.61 7.18
CA GLN A 14 1.71 2.72 6.34
C GLN A 14 3.20 2.96 6.55
N GLY A 15 3.92 3.21 5.46
CA GLY A 15 5.34 3.49 5.54
C GLY A 15 5.88 4.13 4.28
N GLU A 16 7.16 4.45 4.32
CA GLU A 16 7.86 5.05 3.18
C GLU A 16 8.12 3.99 2.11
N VAL A 17 7.72 4.25 0.87
CA VAL A 17 7.96 3.33 -0.25
C VAL A 17 9.46 3.25 -0.53
N THR A 18 10.05 2.07 -0.37
CA THR A 18 11.46 1.81 -0.70
C THR A 18 11.62 1.26 -2.11
N ARG A 19 10.72 0.36 -2.54
CA ARG A 19 10.69 -0.16 -3.92
C ARG A 19 9.30 -0.65 -4.33
N ARG A 20 9.07 -0.66 -5.65
CA ARG A 20 7.92 -1.32 -6.29
C ARG A 20 8.39 -2.62 -6.93
N LEU A 21 7.61 -3.67 -6.78
CA LEU A 21 7.94 -5.01 -7.28
C LEU A 21 7.20 -5.27 -8.60
N ALA A 22 7.75 -6.17 -9.42
CA ALA A 22 7.19 -6.50 -10.74
C ALA A 22 5.76 -7.09 -10.67
N ASN A 23 5.40 -7.71 -9.54
CA ASN A 23 4.07 -8.25 -9.28
C ASN A 23 3.05 -7.21 -8.77
N GLY A 24 3.41 -5.92 -8.77
CA GLY A 24 2.54 -4.84 -8.28
C GLY A 24 2.55 -4.65 -6.76
N ALA A 25 3.24 -5.50 -6.00
CA ALA A 25 3.43 -5.29 -4.57
C ALA A 25 4.37 -4.11 -4.29
N VAL A 26 4.28 -3.57 -3.08
CA VAL A 26 5.11 -2.44 -2.63
C VAL A 26 5.86 -2.85 -1.38
N ALA A 27 7.16 -2.54 -1.35
CA ALA A 27 7.96 -2.59 -0.14
C ALA A 27 7.92 -1.22 0.55
N ILE A 28 7.61 -1.21 1.84
CA ILE A 28 7.62 0.00 2.66
C ILE A 28 8.58 -0.15 3.84
N ARG A 29 9.19 0.96 4.25
CA ARG A 29 9.96 1.08 5.48
C ARG A 29 9.08 1.68 6.58
N LEU A 30 9.01 1.00 7.72
CA LEU A 30 8.38 1.47 8.95
C LEU A 30 9.35 1.25 10.11
N GLY A 31 9.87 2.36 10.66
CA GLY A 31 10.97 2.30 11.61
C GLY A 31 12.22 1.67 10.97
N GLU A 32 12.79 0.68 11.65
CA GLU A 32 13.98 -0.05 11.19
C GLU A 32 13.64 -1.32 10.37
N ARG A 33 12.36 -1.54 10.06
CA ARG A 33 11.89 -2.75 9.37
C ARG A 33 11.35 -2.43 7.98
N GLU A 34 11.57 -3.36 7.06
CA GLU A 34 10.95 -3.36 5.73
C GLU A 34 9.81 -4.40 5.69
N TYR A 35 8.70 -3.99 5.10
CA TYR A 35 7.51 -4.83 4.94
C TYR A 35 7.06 -4.81 3.48
N VAL A 36 6.55 -5.93 3.00
CA VAL A 36 6.06 -6.08 1.61
C VAL A 36 4.61 -6.50 1.64
N GLY A 37 3.78 -5.85 0.82
CA GLY A 37 2.37 -6.19 0.72
C GLY A 37 1.69 -5.55 -0.49
N ALA A 38 0.42 -5.88 -0.66
CA ALA A 38 -0.42 -5.26 -1.68
C ALA A 38 -0.71 -3.82 -1.26
N PRO A 39 -0.48 -2.81 -2.11
CA PRO A 39 -0.85 -1.44 -1.81
C PRO A 39 -2.38 -1.35 -1.72
N LEU A 40 -2.89 -0.70 -0.69
CA LEU A 40 -4.27 -0.25 -0.71
C LEU A 40 -4.35 0.89 -1.73
N SER A 41 -4.97 0.61 -2.88
CA SER A 41 -5.38 1.68 -3.78
C SER A 41 -6.26 2.66 -3.01
N PRO A 42 -6.14 3.98 -3.24
CA PRO A 42 -7.12 4.90 -2.69
C PRO A 42 -8.51 4.42 -3.10
N LEU A 43 -9.46 4.42 -2.17
CA LEU A 43 -10.88 4.10 -2.36
C LEU A 43 -11.60 5.05 -3.36
N ASN A 44 -10.87 5.71 -4.26
CA ASN A 44 -11.37 6.72 -5.17
C ASN A 44 -11.22 6.28 -6.63
N THR A 45 -11.94 5.24 -7.02
CA THR A 45 -12.27 4.99 -8.44
C THR A 45 -13.75 4.60 -8.63
N ALA A 46 -14.55 4.57 -7.56
CA ALA A 46 -15.97 4.19 -7.62
C ALA A 46 -16.97 5.32 -7.25
N LEU A 47 -16.49 6.51 -6.89
CA LEU A 47 -17.35 7.67 -6.57
C LEU A 47 -17.41 8.73 -7.69
N THR A 48 -16.80 8.46 -8.85
CA THR A 48 -16.80 9.38 -10.02
C THR A 48 -17.60 8.81 -11.20
N ALA A 49 -18.56 7.93 -10.93
CA ALA A 49 -19.50 7.40 -11.94
C ALA A 49 -20.97 7.69 -11.58
N VAL A 50 -21.23 8.72 -10.77
CA VAL A 50 -22.56 9.28 -10.56
C VAL A 50 -22.47 10.81 -10.56
N SER A 51 -22.31 11.39 -11.75
CA SER A 51 -22.65 12.78 -12.07
C SER A 51 -22.84 12.89 -13.57
#